data_AF-A0A2S7Q3A4-F1
#
_entry.id   AF-A0A2S7Q3A4-F1
#
_cell.length_a   1.000
_cell.length_b   1.000
_cell.length_c   1.000
_cell.angle_alpha   90.00
_cell.angle_beta   90.00
_cell.angle_gamma   90.00
#
_symmetry.space_group_name_H-M   'P 1'
#
loop_
_entity.id
_entity.type
_entity.pdbx_description
1 polymer ?
#
loop_
_entity_poly.entity_id
_entity_poly.type
_entity_poly.pdbx_seq_one_letter_code
_entity_poly.pdbx_strand_id
1 'polypeptide(L)'
;MNLLKIRYNYLKLYLYLLEYISINKYIYRTKEISKYLFLNYFYFSLARNKLKNKLAINYLLLLFLLNITLRIETSITYLSKIEIYTRKYYLVRELSNN
;
A
#
# COMPACT_ATOMS: atom_id res chain seq x y z
N MET A 1 6.97 -17.45 -18.02
CA MET A 1 7.99 -17.32 -16.94
C MET A 1 7.25 -17.21 -15.60
N ASN A 2 7.33 -18.22 -14.73
CA ASN A 2 6.50 -18.28 -13.51
C ASN A 2 6.90 -17.18 -12.52
N LEU A 3 5.95 -16.30 -12.21
CA LEU A 3 6.11 -15.17 -11.28
C LEU A 3 6.59 -15.61 -9.89
N LEU A 4 6.17 -16.81 -9.45
CA LEU A 4 6.63 -17.46 -8.22
C LEU A 4 8.12 -17.81 -8.27
N LYS A 5 8.61 -18.26 -9.42
CA LYS A 5 10.02 -18.63 -9.64
C LYS A 5 10.94 -17.41 -9.59
N ILE A 6 10.47 -16.28 -10.14
CA ILE A 6 11.17 -14.99 -10.08
C ILE A 6 11.28 -14.49 -8.64
N ARG A 7 10.18 -14.51 -7.88
CA ARG A 7 10.17 -14.12 -6.46
C ARG A 7 11.10 -14.99 -5.61
N TYR A 8 11.12 -16.29 -5.86
CA TYR A 8 11.97 -17.23 -5.11
C TYR A 8 13.46 -17.00 -5.39
N ASN A 9 13.83 -16.76 -6.65
CA ASN A 9 15.21 -16.43 -7.01
C ASN A 9 15.67 -15.09 -6.41
N TYR A 10 14.79 -14.08 -6.40
CA TYR A 10 15.12 -12.79 -5.80
C TYR A 10 15.31 -12.89 -4.29
N LEU A 11 14.44 -13.65 -3.62
CA LEU A 11 14.54 -13.94 -2.19
C LEU A 11 15.85 -14.69 -1.87
N LYS A 12 16.20 -15.68 -2.70
CA LYS A 12 17.44 -16.47 -2.56
C LYS A 12 18.70 -15.60 -2.71
N LEU A 13 18.73 -14.71 -3.70
CA LEU A 13 19.85 -13.78 -3.92
C LEU A 13 19.97 -12.78 -2.77
N TYR A 14 18.84 -12.25 -2.30
CA TYR A 14 18.80 -11.30 -1.20
C TYR A 14 19.31 -11.93 0.11
N LEU A 15 18.89 -13.16 0.41
CA LEU A 15 19.37 -13.91 1.57
C LEU A 15 20.86 -14.22 1.47
N TYR A 16 21.35 -14.61 0.29
CA TYR A 16 22.77 -14.86 0.07
C TYR A 16 23.64 -13.62 0.31
N LEU A 17 23.21 -12.45 -0.19
CA LEU A 17 23.90 -11.18 0.05
C LEU A 17 23.85 -10.76 1.51
N LEU A 18 22.72 -10.98 2.18
CA LEU A 18 22.55 -10.69 3.60
C LEU A 18 23.47 -11.58 4.46
N GLU A 19 23.50 -12.88 4.17
CA GLU A 19 24.39 -13.84 4.83
C GLU A 19 25.85 -13.49 4.56
N TYR A 20 26.24 -13.13 3.34
CA TYR A 20 27.63 -12.78 3.03
C TYR A 20 28.11 -11.52 3.79
N ILE A 21 27.26 -10.49 3.87
CA ILE A 21 27.55 -9.26 4.63
C ILE A 21 27.62 -9.56 6.14
N SER A 22 26.78 -10.47 6.64
CA SER A 22 26.72 -10.81 8.07
C SER A 22 27.84 -11.80 8.46
N ILE A 23 28.15 -12.78 7.61
CA ILE A 23 29.19 -13.81 7.79
C ILE A 23 30.58 -13.17 7.86
N ASN A 24 30.91 -12.18 7.01
CA ASN A 24 32.21 -11.49 7.07
C ASN A 24 32.48 -10.76 8.39
N LYS A 25 31.44 -10.44 9.18
CA LYS A 25 31.60 -9.82 10.50
C LYS A 25 31.71 -10.83 11.64
N TYR A 26 31.34 -12.10 11.42
CA TYR A 26 31.21 -13.14 12.47
C TYR A 26 32.06 -14.41 12.23
N ILE A 27 32.80 -14.51 11.12
CA ILE A 27 33.79 -15.59 10.87
C ILE A 27 34.86 -15.72 11.97
N TYR A 28 35.00 -14.74 12.88
CA TYR A 28 36.00 -14.80 13.96
C TYR A 28 35.68 -15.80 15.10
N ARG A 29 34.44 -16.31 15.26
CA ARG A 29 34.11 -17.28 16.33
C ARG A 29 33.01 -18.27 15.93
N THR A 30 33.42 -19.41 15.39
CA THR A 30 32.61 -20.57 14.96
C THR A 30 31.79 -21.28 16.05
N LYS A 31 31.71 -20.77 17.29
CA LYS A 31 30.95 -21.38 18.40
C LYS A 31 29.52 -20.85 18.61
N GLU A 32 29.06 -19.84 17.86
CA GLU A 32 27.75 -19.19 18.10
C GLU A 32 26.69 -19.41 17.00
N ILE A 33 26.86 -20.43 16.15
CA ILE A 33 26.03 -20.65 14.94
C ILE A 33 24.52 -20.77 15.26
N SER A 34 24.15 -21.46 16.35
CA SER A 34 22.73 -21.61 16.74
C SER A 34 22.11 -20.30 17.26
N LYS A 35 22.83 -19.54 18.09
CA LYS A 35 22.41 -18.19 18.53
C LYS A 35 22.29 -17.24 17.34
N TYR A 36 23.21 -17.35 16.39
CA TYR A 36 23.24 -16.53 15.20
C TYR A 36 22.04 -16.82 14.27
N LEU A 37 21.74 -18.11 14.05
CA LEU A 37 20.55 -18.54 13.31
C LEU A 37 19.25 -18.06 13.98
N PHE A 38 19.17 -18.12 15.31
CA PHE A 38 18.00 -17.67 16.05
C PHE A 38 17.81 -16.14 15.97
N LEU A 39 18.90 -15.37 16.08
CA LEU A 39 18.89 -13.93 15.87
C LEU A 39 18.48 -13.58 14.43
N ASN A 40 19.04 -14.25 13.43
CA ASN A 40 18.65 -14.05 12.04
C ASN A 40 17.18 -14.37 11.79
N TYR A 41 16.64 -15.45 12.36
CA TYR A 41 15.22 -15.77 12.27
C TYR A 41 14.34 -14.71 12.94
N PHE A 42 14.74 -14.24 14.13
CA PHE A 42 14.03 -13.19 14.85
C PHE A 42 14.00 -11.87 14.05
N TYR A 43 15.16 -11.43 13.54
CA TYR A 43 15.26 -10.24 12.70
C TYR A 43 14.48 -10.39 11.38
N PHE A 44 14.48 -11.58 10.78
CA PHE A 44 13.70 -11.87 9.57
C PHE A 44 12.20 -11.78 9.82
N SER A 45 11.72 -12.36 10.92
CA SER A 45 10.31 -12.27 11.35
C SER A 45 9.89 -10.81 11.59
N LEU A 46 10.74 -10.04 12.27
CA LEU A 46 10.54 -8.59 12.48
C LEU A 46 10.45 -7.81 11.17
N ALA A 47 11.38 -8.04 10.25
CA ALA A 47 11.39 -7.38 8.94
C ALA A 47 10.14 -7.75 8.13
N ARG A 48 9.71 -9.01 8.16
CA ARG A 48 8.49 -9.48 7.51
C ARG A 48 7.24 -8.84 8.09
N ASN A 49 7.12 -8.74 9.41
CA ASN A 49 5.99 -8.09 10.07
C ASN A 49 5.96 -6.59 9.78
N LYS A 50 7.11 -5.92 9.78
CA LYS A 50 7.21 -4.49 9.43
C LYS A 50 6.77 -4.24 7.99
N LEU A 51 7.16 -5.10 7.05
CA LEU A 51 6.72 -5.05 5.66
C LEU A 51 5.20 -5.26 5.53
N LYS A 52 4.65 -6.28 6.21
CA LYS A 52 3.22 -6.58 6.22
C LYS A 52 2.41 -5.40 6.76
N ASN A 53 2.86 -4.79 7.86
CA ASN A 53 2.19 -3.63 8.45
C ASN A 53 2.22 -2.42 7.51
N LYS A 54 3.36 -2.17 6.85
CA LYS A 54 3.48 -1.08 5.87
C LYS A 54 2.55 -1.29 4.67
N LEU A 55 2.42 -2.52 4.18
CA LEU A 55 1.48 -2.86 3.11
C LEU A 55 0.02 -2.68 3.56
N ALA A 56 -0.33 -3.09 4.78
CA ALA A 56 -1.68 -2.93 5.33
C ALA A 56 -2.06 -1.44 5.47
N ILE A 57 -1.15 -0.61 5.98
CA ILE A 57 -1.36 0.84 6.08
C ILE A 57 -1.57 1.45 4.69
N ASN A 58 -0.71 1.12 3.71
CA ASN A 58 -0.84 1.63 2.35
C ASN A 58 -2.17 1.22 1.69
N TYR A 59 -2.62 -0.02 1.93
CA TYR A 59 -3.90 -0.50 1.43
C TYR A 59 -5.09 0.25 2.06
N LEU A 60 -5.07 0.47 3.37
CA LEU A 60 -6.09 1.25 4.07
C LEU A 60 -6.11 2.70 3.57
N LEU A 61 -4.94 3.29 3.32
CA LEU A 61 -4.82 4.65 2.81
C LEU A 61 -5.39 4.76 1.39
N LEU A 62 -5.15 3.76 0.54
CA LEU A 62 -5.76 3.67 -0.79
C LEU A 62 -7.28 3.55 -0.72
N LEU A 63 -7.81 2.70 0.16
CA LEU A 63 -9.25 2.54 0.36
C LEU A 63 -9.90 3.85 0.81
N PHE A 64 -9.24 4.57 1.73
CA PHE A 64 -9.69 5.86 2.22
C PHE A 64 -9.71 6.92 1.10
N LEU A 65 -8.67 6.96 0.27
CA LEU A 65 -8.59 7.85 -0.89
C LEU A 65 -9.75 7.59 -1.86
N LEU A 66 -10.00 6.32 -2.21
CA LEU A 66 -11.11 5.96 -3.10
C LEU A 66 -12.46 6.39 -2.53
N ASN A 67 -12.69 6.19 -1.23
CA ASN A 67 -13.92 6.60 -0.58
C ASN A 67 -14.12 8.14 -0.60
N ILE A 68 -13.06 8.90 -0.35
CA ILE A 68 -13.10 10.36 -0.48
C ILE A 68 -13.44 10.77 -1.92
N THR A 69 -12.78 10.14 -2.89
CA THR A 69 -12.94 10.47 -4.31
C THR A 69 -14.39 10.25 -4.77
N LEU A 70 -14.98 9.10 -4.42
CA LEU A 70 -16.38 8.79 -4.70
C LEU A 70 -17.32 9.81 -4.04
N ARG A 71 -17.07 10.17 -2.78
CA ARG A 71 -17.91 11.14 -2.06
C ARG A 71 -17.85 12.54 -2.70
N ILE A 72 -16.67 12.97 -3.15
CA ILE A 72 -16.50 14.23 -3.89
C ILE A 72 -17.30 14.18 -5.20
N GLU A 73 -17.18 13.11 -5.97
CA GLU A 73 -17.90 12.93 -7.23
C GLU A 73 -19.43 12.96 -7.04
N THR A 74 -19.94 12.27 -6.00
CA THR A 74 -21.37 12.32 -5.66
C THR A 74 -21.83 13.73 -5.26
N SER A 75 -20.96 14.51 -4.62
CA SER A 75 -21.29 15.88 -4.21
C SER A 75 -21.33 16.82 -5.42
N ILE A 76 -20.39 16.67 -6.36
CA ILE A 76 -20.34 17.44 -7.61
C ILE A 76 -21.58 17.13 -8.48
N THR A 77 -21.93 15.86 -8.63
CA THR A 77 -23.12 15.44 -9.39
C THR A 77 -24.41 15.95 -8.74
N TYR A 78 -24.49 15.98 -7.42
CA TYR A 78 -25.63 16.56 -6.71
C TYR A 78 -25.74 18.08 -6.88
N LEU A 79 -24.63 18.82 -6.75
CA LEU A 79 -24.60 20.28 -6.92
C LEU A 79 -24.96 20.70 -8.35
N SER A 80 -24.37 20.05 -9.35
CA SER A 80 -24.71 20.29 -10.77
C SER A 80 -26.18 20.00 -11.06
N LYS A 81 -26.74 18.94 -10.46
CA LYS A 81 -28.17 18.64 -10.56
C LYS A 81 -29.02 19.78 -9.96
N ILE A 82 -28.69 20.30 -8.78
CA ILE A 82 -29.38 21.44 -8.17
C ILE A 82 -29.28 22.68 -9.07
N GLU A 83 -28.10 22.97 -9.61
CA GLU A 83 -27.89 24.12 -10.48
C GLU A 83 -28.79 24.05 -11.72
N ILE A 84 -28.88 22.88 -12.37
CA ILE A 84 -29.77 22.65 -13.51
C ILE A 84 -31.24 22.87 -13.13
N TYR A 85 -31.71 22.34 -12.00
CA TYR A 85 -33.08 22.57 -11.54
C TYR A 85 -33.36 24.04 -11.27
N THR A 86 -32.39 24.74 -10.70
CA THR A 86 -32.52 26.16 -10.36
C THR A 86 -32.64 26.99 -11.64
N ARG A 87 -31.77 26.75 -12.64
CA ARG A 87 -31.87 27.39 -13.96
C ARG A 87 -33.20 27.11 -14.64
N LYS A 88 -33.67 25.86 -14.60
CA LYS A 88 -34.98 25.48 -15.16
C LYS A 88 -36.14 26.22 -14.49
N TYR A 89 -36.10 26.37 -13.17
CA TYR A 89 -37.12 27.13 -12.43
C TYR A 89 -37.18 28.59 -12.86
N TYR A 90 -36.03 29.26 -12.97
CA TYR A 90 -35.98 30.66 -13.42
C TYR A 90 -36.48 30.83 -14.86
N LEU A 91 -36.12 29.93 -15.78
CA LEU A 91 -36.61 29.97 -17.17
C LEU A 91 -38.13 29.83 -17.26
N VAL A 92 -38.73 28.91 -16.50
CA VAL A 92 -40.20 28.75 -16.47
C VAL A 92 -40.88 29.99 -15.90
N ARG A 93 -40.29 30.61 -14.87
CA ARG A 93 -40.80 31.84 -14.26
C ARG A 93 -40.76 33.02 -15.23
N GLU A 94 -39.68 33.16 -15.98
CA GLU A 94 -39.50 34.22 -16.98
C GLU A 94 -40.50 34.06 -18.15
N LEU A 95 -40.72 32.82 -18.62
CA LEU A 95 -41.72 32.51 -19.64
C LEU A 95 -43.17 32.75 -19.18
N SER A 96 -43.47 32.62 -17.89
CA SER A 96 -44.82 32.86 -17.35
C SER A 96 -45.13 34.34 -17.08
N ASN A 97 -44.11 35.20 -17.04
CA ASN A 97 -44.24 36.63 -16.79
C ASN A 97 -44.22 37.47 -18.07
N ASN A 98 -43.95 36.87 -19.23
CA ASN A 98 -44.09 37.45 -20.57
C ASN A 98 -45.41 37.00 -21.20
#